data_AF-A1UCU6-F1
#
_entry.id   AF-A1UCU6-F1
#
_cell.length_a   1.000
_cell.length_b   1.000
_cell.length_c   1.000
_cell.angle_alpha   90.00
_cell.angle_beta   90.00
_cell.angle_gamma   90.00
#
_symmetry.space_group_name_H-M   'P 1'
#
loop_
_entity.id
_entity.type
_entity.pdbx_description
1 polymer ?
#
loop_
_entity_poly.entity_id
_entity_poly.type
_entity_poly.pdbx_seq_one_letter_code
_entity_poly.pdbx_strand_id
1 'polypeptide(L)'
;MDDELSRANSRGFELGRRHAAVAEAIGQAAGWARAFRVATSDDLSDGSAFVTYPLLRHADILMTLWGRLGGACIDLACSFQGGVEVQNLSAPTPSCASALQSTSYVSGAPYVCALQSSSQGCSTLQDHWRDEVNRASTYLSVSGICTDELERYAAFAQSLFDEASAAVRDAYAHAVAATYGRMWAGASRAGEGRALIAWMKALAGIGFSFDECLSELRDLELVSPEAVSYCLDSRSEWLDGK
;
A
#
# COMPACT_ATOMS: atom_id res chain seq x y z
N MET A 1 -16.99 -32.49 -22.16
CA MET A 1 -17.80 -31.27 -21.96
C MET A 1 -17.74 -30.81 -20.50
N ASP A 2 -17.89 -31.71 -19.51
CA ASP A 2 -17.76 -31.34 -18.07
C ASP A 2 -16.36 -30.84 -17.64
N ASP A 3 -15.28 -31.34 -18.25
CA ASP A 3 -13.91 -30.96 -17.85
C ASP A 3 -13.51 -29.52 -18.29
N GLU A 4 -14.07 -29.02 -19.39
CA GLU A 4 -13.77 -27.67 -19.88
C GLU A 4 -14.51 -26.59 -19.07
N LEU A 5 -15.78 -26.83 -18.74
CA LEU A 5 -16.58 -25.92 -17.91
C LEU A 5 -16.01 -25.85 -16.49
N SER A 6 -15.58 -26.99 -15.94
CA SER A 6 -14.90 -27.08 -14.64
C SER A 6 -13.59 -26.28 -14.63
N ARG A 7 -12.77 -26.40 -15.68
CA ARG A 7 -11.52 -25.63 -15.82
C ARG A 7 -11.77 -24.13 -15.98
N ALA A 8 -12.79 -23.72 -16.75
CA ALA A 8 -13.16 -22.31 -16.90
C ALA A 8 -13.60 -21.70 -15.57
N ASN A 9 -14.47 -22.41 -14.82
CA ASN A 9 -14.93 -21.98 -13.50
C ASN A 9 -13.76 -21.89 -12.49
N SER A 10 -12.84 -22.85 -12.51
CA SER A 10 -11.66 -22.82 -11.65
C SER A 10 -10.75 -21.64 -11.94
N ARG A 11 -10.58 -21.24 -13.21
CA ARG A 11 -9.75 -20.07 -13.58
C ARG A 11 -10.42 -18.75 -13.21
N GLY A 12 -11.72 -18.61 -13.47
CA GLY A 12 -12.48 -17.44 -13.06
C GLY A 12 -12.47 -17.25 -11.53
N PHE A 13 -12.62 -18.34 -10.79
CA PHE A 13 -12.52 -18.34 -9.34
C PHE A 13 -11.14 -17.90 -8.84
N GLU A 14 -10.06 -18.44 -9.44
CA GLU A 14 -8.69 -18.11 -9.04
C GLU A 14 -8.35 -16.64 -9.35
N LEU A 15 -8.75 -16.11 -10.52
CA LEU A 15 -8.63 -14.68 -10.84
C LEU A 15 -9.36 -13.81 -9.83
N GLY A 16 -10.62 -14.15 -9.50
CA GLY A 16 -11.42 -13.45 -8.50
C GLY A 16 -10.77 -13.48 -7.11
N ARG A 17 -10.21 -14.62 -6.71
CA ARG A 17 -9.50 -14.79 -5.45
C ARG A 17 -8.23 -13.93 -5.38
N ARG A 18 -7.44 -13.86 -6.46
CA ARG A 18 -6.24 -13.00 -6.51
C ARG A 18 -6.59 -11.53 -6.49
N HIS A 19 -7.63 -11.11 -7.20
CA HIS A 19 -8.14 -9.75 -7.12
C HIS A 19 -8.58 -9.41 -5.69
N ALA A 20 -9.37 -10.27 -5.05
CA ALA A 20 -9.84 -10.07 -3.69
C ALA A 20 -8.68 -9.96 -2.68
N ALA A 21 -7.61 -10.74 -2.85
CA ALA A 21 -6.43 -10.65 -1.98
C ALA A 21 -5.72 -9.28 -2.08
N VAL A 22 -5.58 -8.73 -3.28
CA VAL A 22 -5.03 -7.37 -3.45
C VAL A 22 -5.96 -6.32 -2.85
N ALA A 23 -7.27 -6.40 -3.15
CA ALA A 23 -8.26 -5.48 -2.60
C ALA A 23 -8.32 -5.51 -1.07
N GLU A 24 -8.26 -6.69 -0.46
CA GLU A 24 -8.20 -6.84 0.99
C GLU A 24 -6.97 -6.15 1.59
N ALA A 25 -5.79 -6.34 0.99
CA ALA A 25 -4.57 -5.67 1.43
C ALA A 25 -4.68 -4.14 1.35
N ILE A 26 -5.34 -3.59 0.32
CA ILE A 26 -5.63 -2.16 0.19
C ILE A 26 -6.57 -1.68 1.31
N GLY A 27 -7.65 -2.42 1.58
CA GLY A 27 -8.59 -2.09 2.65
C GLY A 27 -7.94 -2.12 4.04
N GLN A 28 -7.08 -3.11 4.30
CA GLN A 28 -6.31 -3.19 5.54
C GLN A 28 -5.29 -2.05 5.67
N ALA A 29 -4.60 -1.69 4.58
CA ALA A 29 -3.70 -0.55 4.55
C ALA A 29 -4.43 0.77 4.83
N ALA A 30 -5.64 0.95 4.30
CA ALA A 30 -6.48 2.10 4.59
C ALA A 30 -6.86 2.17 6.08
N GLY A 31 -7.22 1.02 6.67
CA GLY A 31 -7.50 0.90 8.10
C GLY A 31 -6.30 1.25 8.97
N TRP A 32 -5.10 0.77 8.62
CA TRP A 32 -3.85 1.13 9.27
C TRP A 32 -3.57 2.64 9.19
N ALA A 33 -3.65 3.23 7.99
CA ALA A 33 -3.41 4.66 7.79
C ALA A 33 -4.38 5.51 8.61
N ARG A 34 -5.66 5.13 8.68
CA ARG A 34 -6.68 5.83 9.47
C ARG A 34 -6.44 5.71 10.98
N ALA A 35 -5.90 4.58 11.43
CA ALA A 35 -5.59 4.32 12.84
C ALA A 35 -4.27 4.96 13.31
N PHE A 36 -3.38 5.33 12.37
CA PHE A 36 -2.09 5.94 12.70
C PHE A 36 -2.29 7.35 13.25
N ARG A 37 -1.86 7.55 14.49
CA ARG A 37 -2.01 8.80 15.22
C ARG A 37 -0.75 9.15 15.99
N VAL A 38 -0.55 10.43 16.17
CA VAL A 38 0.60 11.01 16.85
C VAL A 38 0.09 11.93 17.95
N ALA A 39 0.40 11.61 19.20
CA ALA A 39 0.19 12.54 20.31
C ALA A 39 1.38 13.50 20.41
N THR A 40 1.11 14.80 20.48
CA THR A 40 2.10 15.83 20.84
C THR A 40 2.01 16.13 22.33
N SER A 41 3.12 16.59 22.91
CA SER A 41 3.25 16.94 24.33
C SER A 41 2.52 18.24 24.72
N ASP A 42 1.94 18.95 23.76
CA ASP A 42 1.13 20.13 24.05
C ASP A 42 -0.19 19.66 24.66
N ASP A 43 -0.29 19.83 25.99
CA ASP A 43 -1.53 19.63 26.73
C ASP A 43 -2.53 20.71 26.28
N LEU A 44 -3.69 20.26 25.80
CA LEU A 44 -4.84 21.12 25.61
C LEU A 44 -5.25 21.71 26.96
N SER A 45 -6.00 22.82 26.92
CA SER A 45 -6.45 23.52 28.14
C SER A 45 -7.29 22.66 29.10
N ASP A 46 -7.71 21.47 28.68
CA ASP A 46 -8.40 20.46 29.48
C ASP A 46 -7.49 19.33 30.03
N GLY A 47 -6.17 19.41 29.79
CA GLY A 47 -5.18 18.42 30.20
C GLY A 47 -5.10 17.19 29.30
N SER A 48 -5.74 17.19 28.13
CA SER A 48 -5.63 16.12 27.15
C SER A 48 -4.51 16.38 26.15
N ALA A 49 -3.84 15.32 25.68
CA ALA A 49 -2.79 15.45 24.67
C ALA A 49 -3.39 15.81 23.30
N PHE A 50 -2.81 16.78 22.60
CA PHE A 50 -3.18 17.06 21.21
C PHE A 50 -2.80 15.88 20.30
N VAL A 51 -3.75 15.37 19.51
CA VAL A 51 -3.55 14.19 18.65
C VAL A 51 -3.71 14.56 17.18
N THR A 52 -2.73 14.14 16.39
CA THR A 52 -2.56 14.37 14.97
C THR A 52 -2.76 13.08 14.18
N TYR A 53 -3.35 13.17 12.98
CA TYR A 53 -3.65 12.04 12.09
C TYR A 53 -2.96 12.23 10.73
N PRO A 54 -1.62 12.08 10.67
CA PRO A 54 -0.84 12.52 9.52
C PRO A 54 -1.13 11.71 8.23
N LEU A 55 -1.75 10.54 8.34
CA LEU A 55 -2.01 9.65 7.20
C LEU A 55 -3.48 9.67 6.73
N LEU A 56 -4.32 10.56 7.27
CA LEU A 56 -5.76 10.57 6.98
C LEU A 56 -6.04 10.72 5.48
N ARG A 57 -5.31 11.61 4.79
CA ARG A 57 -5.43 11.80 3.35
C ARG A 57 -5.13 10.51 2.57
N HIS A 58 -4.10 9.77 2.97
CA HIS A 58 -3.73 8.52 2.33
C HIS A 58 -4.75 7.43 2.59
N ALA A 59 -5.32 7.39 3.81
CA ALA A 59 -6.42 6.48 4.14
C ALA A 59 -7.64 6.70 3.24
N ASP A 60 -8.02 7.96 2.99
CA ASP A 60 -9.16 8.29 2.14
C ASP A 60 -8.92 7.94 0.66
N ILE A 61 -7.69 8.12 0.16
CA ILE A 61 -7.27 7.64 -1.17
C ILE A 61 -7.41 6.12 -1.26
N LEU A 62 -6.82 5.38 -0.32
CA LEU A 62 -6.86 3.91 -0.31
C LEU A 62 -8.30 3.38 -0.18
N MET A 63 -9.15 4.00 0.64
CA MET A 63 -10.57 3.64 0.72
C MET A 63 -11.31 3.86 -0.59
N THR A 64 -11.00 4.94 -1.31
CA THR A 64 -11.59 5.23 -2.62
C THR A 64 -11.19 4.17 -3.65
N LEU A 65 -9.90 3.80 -3.69
CA LEU A 65 -9.39 2.75 -4.57
C LEU A 65 -10.02 1.39 -4.25
N TRP A 66 -10.10 1.05 -2.96
CA TRP A 66 -10.76 -0.17 -2.49
C TRP A 66 -12.22 -0.25 -2.94
N GLY A 67 -12.98 0.85 -2.80
CA GLY A 67 -14.37 0.93 -3.27
C GLY A 67 -14.50 0.73 -4.78
N ARG A 68 -13.59 1.29 -5.58
CA ARG A 68 -13.56 1.13 -7.04
C ARG A 68 -13.22 -0.30 -7.48
N LEU A 69 -12.37 -1.00 -6.71
CA LEU A 69 -12.02 -2.40 -6.99
C LEU A 69 -13.19 -3.34 -6.75
N GLY A 70 -14.02 -3.09 -5.73
CA GLY A 70 -15.18 -3.91 -5.41
C GLY A 70 -16.17 -4.09 -6.58
N GLY A 71 -16.28 -3.12 -7.48
CA GLY A 71 -17.11 -3.20 -8.68
C GLY A 71 -16.46 -3.93 -9.86
N ALA A 72 -15.13 -3.87 -10.00
CA ALA A 72 -14.43 -4.27 -11.22
C ALA A 72 -14.57 -5.77 -11.58
N CYS A 73 -14.48 -6.66 -10.60
CA CYS A 73 -14.68 -8.10 -10.84
C CYS A 73 -16.13 -8.45 -11.14
N ILE A 74 -17.09 -7.72 -10.56
CA ILE A 74 -18.52 -7.92 -10.79
C ILE A 74 -18.87 -7.47 -12.21
N ASP A 75 -18.38 -6.30 -12.63
CA ASP A 75 -18.57 -5.77 -13.97
C ASP A 75 -18.04 -6.73 -15.04
N LEU A 76 -16.84 -7.32 -14.82
CA LEU A 76 -16.28 -8.35 -15.69
C LEU A 76 -17.15 -9.61 -15.73
N ALA A 77 -17.64 -10.09 -14.58
CA ALA A 77 -18.50 -11.28 -14.54
C ALA A 77 -19.83 -11.05 -15.28
N CYS A 78 -20.40 -9.85 -15.15
CA CYS A 78 -21.64 -9.44 -15.81
C CYS A 78 -21.48 -9.30 -17.34
N SER A 79 -20.32 -8.88 -17.84
CA SER A 79 -20.10 -8.70 -19.28
C SER A 79 -20.15 -10.01 -20.06
N PHE A 80 -19.76 -11.14 -19.44
CA PHE A 80 -19.85 -12.48 -20.06
C PHE A 80 -21.23 -13.13 -19.97
N GLN A 81 -22.14 -12.64 -19.12
CA GLN A 81 -23.46 -13.25 -18.90
C GLN A 81 -24.58 -12.68 -19.79
N GLY A 82 -24.27 -11.72 -20.66
CA GLY A 82 -25.27 -11.13 -21.56
C GLY A 82 -26.29 -10.26 -20.83
N GLY A 83 -25.84 -9.13 -20.27
CA GLY A 83 -26.71 -7.99 -19.95
C GLY A 83 -27.76 -8.24 -18.86
N VAL A 84 -27.44 -9.01 -17.82
CA VAL A 84 -28.28 -9.08 -16.61
C VAL A 84 -27.94 -7.88 -15.72
N GLU A 85 -28.97 -7.11 -15.35
CA GLU A 85 -28.90 -5.87 -14.59
C GLU A 85 -27.90 -5.93 -13.42
N VAL A 86 -27.05 -4.90 -13.35
CA VAL A 86 -26.12 -4.62 -12.27
C VAL A 86 -26.90 -4.55 -10.96
N GLN A 87 -26.95 -5.65 -10.22
CA GLN A 87 -27.31 -5.58 -8.81
C GLN A 87 -26.16 -4.88 -8.11
N ASN A 88 -26.46 -3.74 -7.50
CA ASN A 88 -25.56 -3.00 -6.59
C ASN A 88 -25.18 -3.89 -5.40
N LEU A 89 -24.29 -4.84 -5.63
CA LEU A 89 -23.60 -5.60 -4.61
C LEU A 89 -22.53 -4.66 -4.07
N SER A 90 -22.95 -3.85 -3.09
CA SER A 90 -22.01 -3.06 -2.30
C SER A 90 -20.98 -4.02 -1.74
N ALA A 91 -19.69 -3.79 -2.03
CA ALA A 91 -18.61 -4.52 -1.38
C ALA A 91 -18.86 -4.47 0.13
N PRO A 92 -18.75 -5.60 0.85
CA PRO A 92 -18.92 -5.58 2.30
C PRO A 92 -17.97 -4.54 2.87
N THR A 93 -18.51 -3.46 3.43
CA THR A 93 -17.74 -2.46 4.16
C THR A 93 -16.80 -3.21 5.09
N PRO A 94 -15.49 -2.93 5.08
CA PRO A 94 -14.56 -3.63 5.94
C PRO A 94 -15.09 -3.36 7.33
N SER A 95 -15.30 -4.42 8.10
CA SER A 95 -15.80 -4.29 9.46
C SER A 95 -14.92 -3.27 10.18
N CYS A 96 -15.48 -2.12 10.48
CA CYS A 96 -14.85 -1.03 11.22
C CYS A 96 -14.70 -1.42 12.71
N ALA A 97 -14.48 -2.71 12.98
CA ALA A 97 -14.42 -3.35 14.29
C ALA A 97 -12.97 -3.61 14.73
N SER A 98 -12.05 -2.75 14.33
CA SER A 98 -10.86 -2.47 15.16
C SER A 98 -10.92 -1.02 15.59
N ALA A 99 -11.83 -0.77 16.52
CA ALA A 99 -11.72 0.39 17.38
C ALA A 99 -10.38 0.30 18.14
N LEU A 100 -9.54 1.32 17.95
CA LEU A 100 -8.73 1.92 19.02
C LEU A 100 -7.51 1.14 19.55
N GLN A 101 -6.76 0.42 18.72
CA GLN A 101 -5.35 0.18 19.04
C GLN A 101 -4.46 1.18 18.31
N SER A 102 -3.67 1.95 19.06
CA SER A 102 -2.66 2.82 18.49
C SER A 102 -1.71 1.97 17.66
N THR A 103 -1.58 2.27 16.36
CA THR A 103 -0.66 1.57 15.48
C THR A 103 0.66 2.33 15.36
N SER A 104 1.66 1.71 14.74
CA SER A 104 2.98 2.29 14.48
C SER A 104 3.35 2.17 13.01
N TYR A 105 4.45 2.82 12.60
CA TYR A 105 4.96 2.69 11.24
C TYR A 105 5.36 1.22 10.94
N VAL A 106 5.84 0.47 11.95
CA VAL A 106 6.25 -0.94 11.81
C VAL A 106 5.08 -1.81 11.32
N SER A 107 3.86 -1.53 11.80
CA SER A 107 2.66 -2.24 11.35
C SER A 107 2.27 -1.95 9.90
N GLY A 108 2.81 -0.87 9.31
CA GLY A 108 2.60 -0.49 7.91
C GLY A 108 3.49 -1.23 6.92
N ALA A 109 4.66 -1.71 7.37
CA ALA A 109 5.65 -2.37 6.52
C ALA A 109 5.10 -3.57 5.72
N PRO A 110 4.30 -4.49 6.31
CA PRO A 110 3.72 -5.59 5.56
C PRO A 110 2.85 -5.15 4.38
N TYR A 111 2.15 -4.02 4.47
CA TYR A 111 1.30 -3.53 3.39
C TYR A 111 2.11 -2.97 2.23
N VAL A 112 3.22 -2.28 2.50
CA VAL A 112 4.16 -1.83 1.45
C VAL A 112 4.73 -3.03 0.69
N CYS A 113 5.14 -4.08 1.41
CA CYS A 113 5.65 -5.30 0.78
C CYS A 113 4.56 -6.04 0.00
N ALA A 114 3.34 -6.14 0.54
CA ALA A 114 2.25 -6.88 -0.10
C ALA A 114 1.73 -6.21 -1.38
N LEU A 115 1.64 -4.87 -1.38
CA LEU A 115 1.10 -4.07 -2.48
C LEU A 115 2.16 -3.60 -3.47
N GLN A 116 3.43 -3.97 -3.29
CA GLN A 116 4.50 -3.63 -4.21
C GLN A 116 4.14 -4.05 -5.65
N SER A 117 4.32 -3.14 -6.61
CA SER A 117 3.98 -3.37 -8.03
C SER A 117 4.87 -4.41 -8.71
N SER A 118 6.15 -4.45 -8.32
CA SER A 118 7.11 -5.48 -8.71
C SER A 118 8.21 -5.58 -7.65
N SER A 119 8.62 -6.80 -7.28
CA SER A 119 9.75 -7.00 -6.37
C SER A 119 10.93 -7.66 -7.07
N GLN A 120 12.14 -7.24 -6.73
CA GLN A 120 13.38 -7.88 -7.21
C GLN A 120 13.65 -9.15 -6.39
N GLY A 121 12.94 -10.24 -6.70
CA GLY A 121 13.29 -11.58 -6.21
C GLY A 121 12.17 -12.39 -5.55
N CYS A 122 10.97 -11.82 -5.36
CA CYS A 122 9.81 -12.54 -4.82
C CYS A 122 8.51 -12.14 -5.57
N SER A 123 7.58 -13.08 -5.73
CA SER A 123 6.28 -12.78 -6.36
C SER A 123 5.40 -11.95 -5.42
N THR A 124 4.96 -10.79 -5.89
CA THR A 124 4.03 -9.89 -5.20
C THR A 124 2.58 -10.36 -5.34
N LEU A 125 1.63 -9.76 -4.60
CA LEU A 125 0.20 -10.03 -4.83
C LEU A 125 -0.23 -9.61 -6.25
N GLN A 126 0.34 -8.51 -6.76
CA GLN A 126 0.09 -8.05 -8.12
C GLN A 126 0.66 -9.02 -9.17
N ASP A 127 1.84 -9.62 -8.95
CA ASP A 127 2.41 -10.63 -9.84
C ASP A 127 1.48 -11.85 -9.94
N HIS A 128 1.00 -12.37 -8.80
CA HIS A 128 0.07 -13.50 -8.79
C HIS A 128 -1.25 -13.18 -9.52
N TRP A 129 -1.76 -11.95 -9.38
CA TRP A 129 -2.95 -11.52 -10.10
C TRP A 129 -2.68 -11.39 -11.61
N ARG A 130 -1.56 -10.79 -12.02
CA ARG A 130 -1.16 -10.68 -13.43
C ARG A 130 -0.99 -12.06 -14.08
N ASP A 131 -0.41 -13.02 -13.36
CA ASP A 131 -0.28 -14.39 -13.84
C ASP A 131 -1.63 -15.04 -14.12
N GLU A 132 -2.64 -14.82 -13.26
CA GLU A 132 -3.98 -15.34 -13.47
C GLU A 132 -4.73 -14.64 -14.61
N VAL A 133 -4.54 -13.33 -14.79
CA VAL A 133 -5.02 -12.62 -15.98
C VAL A 133 -4.43 -13.21 -17.26
N ASN A 134 -3.11 -13.45 -17.29
CA ASN A 134 -2.43 -14.05 -18.45
C ASN A 134 -2.94 -15.47 -18.74
N ARG A 135 -3.16 -16.26 -17.69
CA ARG A 135 -3.75 -17.61 -17.80
C ARG A 135 -5.18 -17.55 -18.33
N ALA A 136 -6.00 -16.61 -17.86
CA ALA A 136 -7.37 -16.41 -18.34
C ALA A 136 -7.39 -15.98 -19.81
N SER A 137 -6.57 -15.00 -20.19
CA SER A 137 -6.46 -14.51 -21.57
C SER A 137 -6.02 -15.61 -22.54
N THR A 138 -5.00 -16.40 -22.16
CA THR A 138 -4.53 -17.54 -22.96
C THR A 138 -5.65 -18.57 -23.16
N TYR A 139 -6.44 -18.85 -22.12
CA TYR A 139 -7.55 -19.80 -22.21
C TYR A 139 -8.63 -19.31 -23.17
N LEU A 140 -9.10 -18.07 -23.00
CA LEU A 140 -10.12 -17.47 -23.85
C LEU A 140 -9.67 -17.45 -25.32
N SER A 141 -8.41 -17.08 -25.56
CA SER A 141 -7.83 -17.04 -26.91
C SER A 141 -7.83 -18.42 -27.58
N VAL A 142 -7.39 -19.47 -26.86
CA VAL A 142 -7.39 -20.85 -27.38
C VAL A 142 -8.82 -21.35 -27.62
N SER A 143 -9.78 -20.90 -26.82
CA SER A 143 -11.20 -21.22 -26.96
C SER A 143 -11.94 -20.38 -28.01
N GLY A 144 -11.25 -19.44 -28.70
CA GLY A 144 -11.87 -18.56 -29.70
C GLY A 144 -12.83 -17.52 -29.12
N ILE A 145 -12.70 -17.21 -27.83
CA ILE A 145 -13.52 -16.21 -27.12
C ILE A 145 -12.76 -14.88 -27.11
N CYS A 146 -13.47 -13.79 -27.42
CA CYS A 146 -12.93 -12.42 -27.39
C CYS A 146 -12.40 -12.04 -26.00
N THR A 147 -11.23 -11.41 -25.94
CA THR A 147 -10.53 -11.03 -24.70
C THR A 147 -10.71 -9.56 -24.31
N ASP A 148 -11.37 -8.74 -25.12
CA ASP A 148 -11.47 -7.28 -24.94
C ASP A 148 -11.98 -6.86 -23.55
N GLU A 149 -12.98 -7.56 -23.01
CA GLU A 149 -13.51 -7.27 -21.67
C GLU A 149 -12.51 -7.62 -20.56
N LEU A 150 -11.77 -8.74 -20.70
CA LEU A 150 -10.72 -9.13 -19.76
C LEU A 150 -9.54 -8.15 -19.82
N GLU A 151 -9.17 -7.69 -21.00
CA GLU A 151 -8.11 -6.70 -21.20
C GLU A 151 -8.48 -5.34 -20.61
N ARG A 152 -9.73 -4.90 -20.80
CA ARG A 152 -10.24 -3.67 -20.18
C ARG A 152 -10.25 -3.76 -18.66
N TYR A 153 -10.74 -4.87 -18.12
CA TYR A 153 -10.68 -5.15 -16.68
C TYR A 153 -9.24 -5.11 -16.17
N ALA A 154 -8.31 -5.80 -16.86
CA ALA A 154 -6.93 -5.90 -16.43
C ALA A 154 -6.24 -4.53 -16.42
N ALA A 155 -6.41 -3.73 -17.48
CA ALA A 155 -5.87 -2.38 -17.52
C ALA A 155 -6.43 -1.49 -16.39
N PHE A 156 -7.74 -1.58 -16.15
CA PHE A 156 -8.38 -0.82 -15.07
C PHE A 156 -7.87 -1.25 -13.69
N ALA A 157 -7.91 -2.54 -13.37
CA ALA A 157 -7.49 -3.06 -12.06
C ALA A 157 -6.00 -2.82 -11.80
N GLN A 158 -5.13 -3.01 -12.80
CA GLN A 158 -3.70 -2.72 -12.69
C GLN A 158 -3.46 -1.25 -12.33
N SER A 159 -4.17 -0.32 -12.98
CA SER A 159 -4.03 1.11 -12.67
C SER A 159 -4.38 1.44 -11.21
N LEU A 160 -5.41 0.79 -10.65
CA LEU A 160 -5.80 0.96 -9.25
C LEU A 160 -4.79 0.33 -8.29
N PHE A 161 -4.21 -0.81 -8.66
CA PHE A 161 -3.19 -1.47 -7.85
C PHE A 161 -1.88 -0.67 -7.81
N ASP A 162 -1.47 -0.08 -8.94
CA ASP A 162 -0.30 0.79 -9.00
C ASP A 162 -0.50 2.06 -8.17
N GLU A 163 -1.68 2.68 -8.27
CA GLU A 163 -2.04 3.86 -7.47
C GLU A 163 -2.05 3.52 -5.96
N ALA A 164 -2.59 2.36 -5.58
CA ALA A 164 -2.58 1.90 -4.20
C ALA A 164 -1.17 1.58 -3.69
N SER A 165 -0.31 1.02 -4.55
CA SER A 165 1.10 0.76 -4.26
C SER A 165 1.86 2.05 -3.92
N ALA A 166 1.66 3.10 -4.73
CA ALA A 166 2.24 4.41 -4.48
C ALA A 166 1.68 5.03 -3.18
N ALA A 167 0.36 5.03 -3.01
CA ALA A 167 -0.29 5.64 -1.85
C ALA A 167 0.13 4.98 -0.52
N VAL A 168 0.25 3.66 -0.46
CA VAL A 168 0.70 2.98 0.77
C VAL A 168 2.18 3.24 1.06
N ARG A 169 3.01 3.38 0.02
CA ARG A 169 4.43 3.69 0.16
C ARG A 169 4.61 5.11 0.70
N ASP A 170 3.92 6.10 0.15
CA ASP A 170 3.91 7.48 0.65
C ASP A 170 3.37 7.55 2.08
N ALA A 171 2.30 6.80 2.38
CA ALA A 171 1.78 6.72 3.74
C ALA A 171 2.81 6.16 4.72
N TYR A 172 3.57 5.13 4.32
CA TYR A 172 4.64 4.58 5.15
C TYR A 172 5.76 5.60 5.38
N ALA A 173 6.21 6.29 4.33
CA ALA A 173 7.23 7.34 4.45
C ALA A 173 6.79 8.44 5.43
N HIS A 174 5.55 8.93 5.30
CA HIS A 174 4.98 9.91 6.23
C HIS A 174 4.81 9.36 7.65
N ALA A 175 4.53 8.07 7.83
CA ALA A 175 4.44 7.45 9.15
C ALA A 175 5.80 7.40 9.85
N VAL A 176 6.85 7.05 9.10
CA VAL A 176 8.25 7.06 9.55
C VAL A 176 8.67 8.49 9.87
N ALA A 177 8.41 9.45 8.98
CA ALA A 177 8.69 10.87 9.17
C ALA A 177 8.00 11.43 10.42
N ALA A 178 6.72 11.14 10.61
CA ALA A 178 6.00 11.58 11.79
C ALA A 178 6.56 10.95 13.07
N THR A 179 7.12 9.74 13.00
CA THR A 179 7.71 9.04 14.15
C THR A 179 9.10 9.57 14.50
N TYR A 180 10.02 9.54 13.53
CA TYR A 180 11.41 9.93 13.74
C TYR A 180 11.63 11.43 13.71
N GLY A 181 10.81 12.18 12.96
CA GLY A 181 10.83 13.65 12.97
C GLY A 181 10.59 14.22 14.38
N ARG A 182 9.75 13.58 15.20
CA ARG A 182 9.61 13.94 16.63
C ARG A 182 10.86 13.63 17.43
N MET A 183 11.47 12.47 17.21
CA MET A 183 12.72 12.10 17.90
C MET A 183 13.86 13.04 17.53
N TRP A 184 13.94 13.44 16.26
CA TRP A 184 14.89 14.41 15.74
C TRP A 184 14.63 15.81 16.32
N ALA A 185 13.38 16.29 16.29
CA ALA A 185 13.03 17.61 16.83
C ALA A 185 13.27 17.73 18.35
N GLY A 186 13.18 16.63 19.09
CA GLY A 186 13.50 16.56 20.52
C GLY A 186 14.94 16.16 20.84
N ALA A 187 15.78 15.90 19.83
CA ALA A 187 17.15 15.46 20.05
C ALA A 187 18.05 16.63 20.46
N SER A 188 19.12 16.30 21.20
CA SER A 188 20.27 17.21 21.28
C SER A 188 20.98 17.26 19.92
N ARG A 189 21.76 18.32 19.65
CA ARG A 189 22.58 18.43 18.43
C ARG A 189 23.43 17.19 18.13
N ALA A 190 24.00 16.57 19.17
CA ALA A 190 24.80 15.34 19.02
C ALA A 190 23.97 14.07 18.76
N GLY A 191 22.64 14.15 18.86
CA GLY A 191 21.67 13.07 18.67
C GLY A 191 20.84 13.18 17.40
N GLU A 192 20.74 14.37 16.79
CA GLU A 192 19.99 14.62 15.54
C GLU A 192 20.42 13.65 14.43
N GLY A 193 21.73 13.54 14.19
CA GLY A 193 22.28 12.64 13.17
C GLY A 193 21.93 11.17 13.39
N ARG A 194 21.91 10.70 14.65
CA ARG A 194 21.48 9.32 14.98
C ARG A 194 19.99 9.10 14.74
N ALA A 195 19.16 10.11 14.99
CA ALA A 195 17.74 10.04 14.69
C ALA A 195 17.49 9.93 13.17
N LEU A 196 18.27 10.67 12.35
CA LEU A 196 18.22 10.57 10.90
C LEU A 196 18.69 9.20 10.39
N ILE A 197 19.77 8.63 10.93
CA ILE A 197 20.22 7.28 10.57
C ILE A 197 19.11 6.25 10.85
N ALA A 198 18.45 6.34 12.01
CA ALA A 198 17.35 5.44 12.36
C ALA A 198 16.14 5.61 11.43
N TRP A 199 15.82 6.85 11.04
CA TRP A 199 14.79 7.15 10.04
C TRP A 199 15.13 6.50 8.70
N MET A 200 16.34 6.75 8.17
CA MET A 200 16.76 6.20 6.87
C MET A 200 16.79 4.67 6.90
N LYS A 201 17.20 4.06 8.02
CA LYS A 201 17.17 2.60 8.21
C LYS A 201 15.75 2.03 8.15
N ALA A 202 14.77 2.74 8.71
CA ALA A 202 13.37 2.32 8.67
C ALA A 202 12.76 2.35 7.25
N LEU A 203 13.22 3.29 6.41
CA LEU A 203 12.82 3.37 4.99
C LEU A 203 13.55 2.31 4.15
N ALA A 204 14.88 2.29 4.22
CA ALA A 204 15.72 1.37 3.45
C ALA A 204 15.40 -0.10 3.76
N GLY A 205 15.08 -0.43 5.03
CA GLY A 205 14.70 -1.77 5.45
C GLY A 205 13.42 -2.31 4.76
N ILE A 206 12.56 -1.43 4.24
CA ILE A 206 11.34 -1.78 3.50
C ILE A 206 11.50 -1.56 1.98
N GLY A 207 12.73 -1.33 1.52
CA GLY A 207 13.07 -1.25 0.11
C GLY A 207 12.89 0.14 -0.50
N PHE A 208 12.95 1.21 0.29
CA PHE A 208 13.20 2.54 -0.25
C PHE A 208 14.61 2.61 -0.82
N SER A 209 14.71 3.11 -2.05
CA SER A 209 15.96 3.35 -2.74
C SER A 209 16.74 4.47 -2.06
N PHE A 210 18.04 4.52 -2.36
CA PHE A 210 18.90 5.58 -1.85
C PHE A 210 18.38 6.98 -2.26
N ASP A 211 17.90 7.15 -3.50
CA ASP A 211 17.40 8.43 -3.99
C ASP A 211 16.08 8.85 -3.32
N GLU A 212 15.22 7.88 -3.01
CA GLU A 212 14.01 8.14 -2.20
C GLU A 212 14.39 8.58 -0.78
N CYS A 213 15.34 7.89 -0.13
CA CYS A 213 15.86 8.29 1.18
C CYS A 213 16.52 9.69 1.15
N LEU A 214 17.29 10.02 0.11
CA LEU A 214 17.87 11.35 -0.05
C LEU A 214 16.81 12.44 -0.17
N SER A 215 15.69 12.14 -0.82
CA SER A 215 14.61 13.12 -1.00
C SER A 215 13.99 13.53 0.35
N GLU A 216 13.88 12.60 1.29
CA GLU A 216 13.40 12.85 2.67
C GLU A 216 14.34 13.76 3.47
N LEU A 217 15.64 13.77 3.16
CA LEU A 217 16.64 14.57 3.88
C LEU A 217 16.75 16.02 3.39
N ARG A 218 16.19 16.35 2.22
CA ARG A 218 16.39 17.68 1.59
C ARG A 218 15.91 18.84 2.45
N ASP A 219 14.71 18.73 3.00
CA ASP A 219 14.15 19.79 3.84
C ASP A 219 14.87 19.89 5.18
N LEU A 220 15.39 18.76 5.68
CA LEU A 220 16.15 18.69 6.93
C LEU A 220 17.57 19.26 6.77
N GLU A 221 18.15 19.19 5.58
CA GLU A 221 19.46 19.75 5.26
C GLU A 221 19.47 21.28 5.42
N LEU A 222 18.33 21.94 5.13
CA LEU A 222 18.17 23.37 5.34
C LEU A 222 18.17 23.77 6.82
N VAL A 223 17.74 22.87 7.70
CA VAL A 223 17.56 23.14 9.14
C VAL A 223 18.75 22.65 9.96
N SER A 224 19.33 21.51 9.59
CA SER A 224 20.39 20.82 10.33
C SER A 224 21.40 20.15 9.39
N PRO A 225 22.19 20.94 8.63
CA PRO A 225 23.09 20.43 7.60
C PRO A 225 24.17 19.49 8.16
N GLU A 226 24.69 19.74 9.37
CA GLU A 226 25.71 18.88 9.98
C GLU A 226 25.15 17.50 10.33
N ALA A 227 23.90 17.42 10.79
CA ALA A 227 23.25 16.14 11.08
C ALA A 227 22.97 15.34 9.81
N VAL A 228 22.58 16.03 8.72
CA VAL A 228 22.39 15.39 7.41
C VAL A 228 23.73 14.88 6.88
N SER A 229 24.79 15.70 6.90
CA SER A 229 26.14 15.27 6.51
C SER A 229 26.56 14.02 7.28
N TYR A 230 26.42 14.01 8.61
CA TYR A 230 26.73 12.85 9.44
C TYR A 230 25.92 11.60 9.06
N CYS A 231 24.61 11.76 8.80
CA CYS A 231 23.76 10.66 8.36
C CYS A 231 24.20 10.08 7.00
N LEU A 232 24.63 10.93 6.08
CA LEU A 232 25.14 10.53 4.76
C LEU A 232 26.53 9.87 4.85
N ASP A 233 27.40 10.34 5.73
CA ASP A 233 28.70 9.72 5.99
C ASP A 233 28.54 8.31 6.59
N SER A 234 27.49 8.10 7.40
CA SER A 234 27.08 6.80 7.95
C SER A 234 26.20 5.97 7.00
N ARG A 235 26.24 6.22 5.68
CA ARG A 235 25.42 5.51 4.67
C ARG A 235 25.41 3.99 4.79
N SER A 236 26.56 3.38 5.05
CA SER A 236 26.66 1.92 5.19
C SER A 236 25.79 1.39 6.34
N GLU A 237 25.62 2.15 7.42
CA GLU A 237 24.88 1.70 8.61
C GLU A 237 23.39 1.51 8.39
N TRP A 238 22.81 2.21 7.41
CA TRP A 238 21.39 2.13 7.09
C TRP A 238 21.10 1.47 5.74
N LEU A 239 22.12 1.17 4.92
CA LEU A 239 21.97 0.35 3.71
C LEU A 239 22.36 -1.13 3.89
N ASP A 240 23.32 -1.44 4.76
CA ASP A 240 23.81 -2.81 4.97
C ASP A 240 23.00 -3.61 6.02
N GLY A 241 21.88 -3.05 6.49
CA GLY A 241 21.00 -3.67 7.49
C GLY A 241 20.10 -4.80 6.95
N LYS A 242 20.64 -5.69 6.11
CA LYS A 242 20.01 -6.98 5.79
C LYS A 242 20.38 -8.05 6.80
#